data_AF-A0A9Q3JY84-F1
#
_entry.id   AF-A0A9Q3JY84-F1
#
_cell.length_a   1.000
_cell.length_b   1.000
_cell.length_c   1.000
_cell.angle_alpha   90.00
_cell.angle_beta   90.00
_cell.angle_gamma   90.00
#
_symmetry.space_group_name_H-M   'P 1'
#
loop_
_entity.id
_entity.type
_entity.pdbx_description
1 polymer ?
#
loop_
_entity_poly.entity_id
_entity_poly.type
_entity_poly.pdbx_seq_one_letter_code
_entity_poly.pdbx_strand_id
1 'polypeptide(L)'
;MPYLVLENRGRIVGMRQAGLPFRAISHLVGIPLSTVYDMVAKFQLIGTVRTQKKTGRPPIMTDRDRRELDRIITQGRRLMVAQVTDLMTRTIQRKIHKLGKHSRIAPKKPYLRPQDFQCCLAFAQAHRHWTINNWAWVVWTDESAFKLGKKVNRVRVWRTPREPRRQPSIGPSSPHDGSTSLPTGPASVHSLDGAGPLDSWSPPHPFDGGQCPHPHSPSKRILVSSARDPEAQLAGSLARLESHRKHMENNDESDK
;
A
#
# COMPACT_ATOMS: atom_id res chain seq x y z
N MET A 1 -38.64 -2.71 26.47
CA MET A 1 -39.33 -3.64 25.56
C MET A 1 -38.71 -5.02 25.68
N PRO A 2 -39.43 -6.01 26.22
CA PRO A 2 -38.98 -7.39 26.18
C PRO A 2 -38.74 -7.83 24.72
N TYR A 3 -37.78 -8.73 24.51
CA TYR A 3 -37.49 -9.28 23.19
C TYR A 3 -38.65 -10.19 22.76
N LEU A 4 -39.68 -9.60 22.16
CA LEU A 4 -40.74 -10.36 21.51
C LEU A 4 -40.17 -11.07 20.29
N VAL A 5 -40.47 -12.37 20.16
CA VAL A 5 -40.18 -13.17 18.96
C VAL A 5 -40.93 -12.55 17.77
N LEU A 6 -40.31 -12.58 16.58
CA LEU A 6 -40.88 -11.96 15.38
C LEU A 6 -42.29 -12.48 15.06
N GLU A 7 -42.54 -13.76 15.32
CA GLU A 7 -43.84 -14.41 15.16
C GLU A 7 -44.93 -13.74 16.02
N ASN A 8 -44.67 -13.56 17.32
CA ASN A 8 -45.63 -12.90 18.22
C ASN A 8 -45.93 -11.47 17.81
N ARG A 9 -44.92 -10.74 17.31
CA ARG A 9 -45.10 -9.40 16.77
C ARG A 9 -45.97 -9.41 15.52
N GLY A 10 -45.77 -10.39 14.63
CA GLY A 10 -46.59 -10.59 13.43
C GLY A 10 -48.04 -10.94 13.77
N ARG A 11 -48.24 -11.84 14.75
CA ARG A 11 -49.57 -12.21 15.27
C ARG A 11 -50.30 -11.01 15.85
N ILE A 12 -49.64 -10.17 16.66
CA ILE A 12 -50.24 -8.94 17.20
C ILE A 12 -50.73 -8.03 16.08
N VAL A 13 -49.87 -7.74 15.10
CA VAL A 13 -50.20 -6.84 13.99
C VAL A 13 -51.29 -7.43 13.10
N GLY A 14 -51.21 -8.72 12.76
CA GLY A 14 -52.22 -9.41 11.95
C GLY A 14 -53.58 -9.47 12.63
N MET A 15 -53.64 -9.81 13.92
CA MET A 15 -54.90 -9.78 14.69
C MET A 15 -55.47 -8.37 14.79
N ARG A 16 -54.61 -7.34 14.91
CA ARG A 16 -55.06 -5.95 14.91
C ARG A 16 -55.63 -5.52 13.56
N GLN A 17 -54.99 -5.91 12.46
CA GLN A 17 -55.48 -5.66 11.10
C GLN A 17 -56.80 -6.39 10.80
N ALA A 18 -57.00 -7.57 11.40
CA ALA A 18 -58.28 -8.29 11.38
C ALA A 18 -59.38 -7.67 12.26
N GLY A 19 -59.12 -6.53 12.92
CA GLY A 19 -60.12 -5.77 13.68
C GLY A 19 -60.28 -6.17 15.14
N LEU A 20 -59.44 -7.07 15.69
CA LEU A 20 -59.57 -7.48 17.09
C LEU A 20 -59.26 -6.32 18.06
N PRO A 21 -59.96 -6.25 19.21
CA PRO A 21 -59.65 -5.27 20.25
C PRO A 21 -58.34 -5.64 20.97
N PHE A 22 -57.59 -4.62 21.40
CA PHE A 22 -56.26 -4.79 22.02
C PHE A 22 -56.23 -5.75 23.22
N ARG A 23 -57.28 -5.72 24.06
CA ARG A 23 -57.41 -6.64 25.21
C ARG A 23 -57.53 -8.10 24.77
N ALA A 24 -58.31 -8.40 23.73
CA ALA A 24 -58.42 -9.76 23.20
C ALA A 24 -57.07 -10.25 22.65
N ILE A 25 -56.33 -9.40 21.93
CA ILE A 25 -54.99 -9.73 21.41
C ILE A 25 -54.03 -10.03 22.56
N SER A 26 -54.07 -9.23 23.63
CA SER A 26 -53.25 -9.41 24.83
C SER A 26 -53.49 -10.77 25.48
N HIS A 27 -54.74 -11.17 25.67
CA HIS A 27 -55.09 -12.48 26.23
C HIS A 27 -54.74 -13.64 25.30
N LEU A 28 -54.99 -13.52 23.99
CA LEU A 28 -54.72 -14.58 23.01
C LEU A 28 -53.23 -14.87 22.79
N VAL A 29 -52.40 -13.83 22.86
CA VAL A 29 -50.94 -13.96 22.65
C VAL A 29 -50.20 -14.10 24.00
N GLY A 30 -50.85 -13.82 25.13
CA GLY A 30 -50.23 -13.87 26.46
C GLY A 30 -49.21 -12.76 26.71
N ILE A 31 -49.39 -11.59 26.08
CA ILE A 31 -48.46 -10.45 26.15
C ILE A 31 -49.15 -9.28 26.87
N PRO A 32 -48.45 -8.54 27.75
CA PRO A 32 -49.02 -7.38 28.42
C PRO A 32 -49.61 -6.35 27.44
N LEU A 33 -50.75 -5.79 27.81
CA LEU A 33 -51.51 -4.85 26.97
C LEU A 33 -50.66 -3.66 26.50
N SER A 34 -49.80 -3.10 27.35
CA SER A 34 -48.87 -2.02 27.01
C SER A 34 -47.98 -2.38 25.83
N THR A 35 -47.43 -3.58 25.82
CA THR A 35 -46.55 -4.06 24.74
C THR A 35 -47.32 -4.26 23.44
N VAL A 36 -48.59 -4.69 23.50
CA VAL A 36 -49.48 -4.78 22.33
C VAL A 36 -49.72 -3.38 21.74
N TYR A 37 -50.01 -2.39 22.58
CA TYR A 37 -50.16 -0.99 22.16
C TYR A 37 -48.88 -0.46 21.49
N ASP A 38 -47.74 -0.59 22.16
CA ASP A 38 -46.45 -0.13 21.65
C ASP A 38 -46.09 -0.77 20.30
N MET A 39 -46.39 -2.07 20.15
CA MET A 39 -46.15 -2.80 18.89
C MET A 39 -47.03 -2.31 17.75
N VAL A 40 -48.33 -2.11 17.99
CA VAL A 40 -49.25 -1.61 16.97
C VAL A 40 -48.92 -0.16 16.60
N ALA A 41 -48.65 0.71 17.58
CA ALA A 41 -48.26 2.10 17.33
C ALA A 41 -46.96 2.17 16.53
N LYS A 42 -45.96 1.36 16.89
CA LYS A 42 -44.70 1.26 16.15
C LYS A 42 -44.90 0.74 14.73
N PHE A 43 -45.80 -0.22 14.54
CA PHE A 43 -46.13 -0.72 13.20
C PHE A 43 -46.87 0.33 12.35
N GLN A 44 -47.76 1.12 12.92
CA GLN A 44 -48.41 2.23 12.22
C GLN A 44 -47.40 3.31 11.79
N LEU A 45 -46.38 3.57 12.61
CA LEU A 45 -45.35 4.57 12.31
C LEU A 45 -44.31 4.10 11.27
N ILE A 46 -43.78 2.88 11.44
CA ILE A 46 -42.63 2.37 10.66
C ILE A 46 -43.07 1.41 9.55
N GLY A 47 -44.29 0.87 9.61
CA GLY A 47 -44.81 -0.13 8.67
C GLY A 47 -44.15 -1.51 8.76
N THR A 48 -43.27 -1.74 9.75
CA THR A 48 -42.46 -2.95 9.82
C THR A 48 -42.44 -3.57 11.21
N VAL A 49 -42.64 -4.89 11.26
CA VAL A 49 -42.65 -5.71 12.49
C VAL A 49 -41.23 -6.11 12.92
N ARG A 50 -40.29 -6.12 11.97
CA ARG A 50 -38.88 -6.45 12.19
C ARG A 50 -38.17 -5.38 13.04
N THR A 51 -37.20 -5.84 13.83
CA THR A 51 -36.31 -4.94 14.56
C THR A 51 -35.46 -4.15 13.56
N GLN A 52 -35.64 -2.82 13.54
CA GLN A 52 -34.79 -1.94 12.76
C GLN A 52 -33.39 -1.86 13.36
N LYS A 53 -32.40 -1.68 12.48
CA LYS A 53 -31.01 -1.48 12.91
C LYS A 53 -30.94 -0.18 13.70
N LYS A 54 -30.52 -0.27 14.96
CA LYS A 54 -30.28 0.91 15.79
C LYS A 54 -29.11 1.72 15.21
N THR A 55 -29.21 3.04 15.24
CA THR A 55 -28.07 3.91 15.05
C THR A 55 -27.09 3.66 16.20
N GLY A 56 -25.88 3.21 15.85
CA GLY A 56 -24.83 2.99 16.83
C GLY A 56 -24.14 4.29 17.20
N ARG A 57 -23.14 4.21 18.10
CA ARG A 57 -22.25 5.34 18.40
C ARG A 57 -21.66 5.91 17.11
N PRO A 58 -21.66 7.24 16.90
CA PRO A 58 -21.04 7.84 15.74
C PRO A 58 -19.55 7.46 15.69
N PRO A 59 -19.01 7.22 14.48
CA PRO A 59 -17.61 6.85 14.35
C PRO A 59 -16.70 8.02 14.73
N ILE A 60 -15.62 7.74 15.46
CA ILE A 60 -14.61 8.73 15.90
C ILE A 60 -13.98 9.47 14.70
N MET A 61 -13.92 8.82 13.54
CA MET A 61 -13.23 9.31 12.36
C MET A 61 -14.23 9.49 11.21
N THR A 62 -14.31 10.72 10.72
CA THR A 62 -15.23 11.13 9.65
C THR A 62 -14.81 10.54 8.31
N ASP A 63 -15.66 10.65 7.28
CA ASP A 63 -15.29 10.20 5.93
C ASP A 63 -14.19 11.04 5.29
N ARG A 64 -14.07 12.33 5.69
CA ARG A 64 -12.98 13.20 5.24
C ARG A 64 -11.64 12.70 5.78
N ASP A 65 -11.58 12.40 7.07
CA ASP A 65 -10.37 11.89 7.73
C ASP A 65 -9.92 10.56 7.10
N ARG A 66 -10.88 9.73 6.66
CA ARG A 66 -10.58 8.43 6.01
C ARG A 66 -9.90 8.60 4.68
N ARG A 67 -10.36 9.56 3.88
CA ARG A 67 -9.73 9.91 2.60
C ARG A 67 -8.34 10.49 2.81
N GLU A 68 -8.18 11.34 3.82
CA GLU A 68 -6.86 11.91 4.13
C GLU A 68 -5.89 10.84 4.63
N LEU A 69 -6.33 9.94 5.51
CA LEU A 69 -5.53 8.80 5.94
C LEU A 69 -5.11 7.92 4.75
N ASP A 70 -6.03 7.66 3.82
CA ASP A 70 -5.74 6.89 2.63
C ASP A 70 -4.67 7.56 1.75
N ARG A 71 -4.76 8.88 1.58
CA ARG A 71 -3.80 9.70 0.83
C ARG A 71 -2.41 9.67 1.48
N ILE A 72 -2.32 9.93 2.78
CA ILE A 72 -1.07 9.94 3.54
C ILE A 72 -0.36 8.58 3.40
N ILE A 73 -1.08 7.47 3.56
CA ILE A 73 -0.48 6.13 3.46
C ILE A 73 -0.04 5.80 2.04
N THR A 74 -0.78 6.27 1.04
CA THR A 74 -0.43 6.01 -0.37
C THR A 74 0.81 6.77 -0.80
N GLN A 75 0.95 8.02 -0.35
CA GLN A 75 2.10 8.88 -0.60
C GLN A 75 3.31 8.44 0.24
N GLY A 76 3.12 8.29 1.55
CA GLY A 76 4.13 7.87 2.51
C GLY A 76 4.06 6.37 2.83
N ARG A 77 4.30 5.50 1.84
CA ARG A 77 4.14 4.04 2.01
C ARG A 77 5.04 3.43 3.08
N ARG A 78 6.14 4.09 3.41
CA ARG A 78 7.12 3.67 4.42
C ARG A 78 6.88 4.30 5.80
N LEU A 79 5.90 5.19 5.92
CA LEU A 79 5.59 5.87 7.19
C LEU A 79 5.18 4.84 8.24
N MET A 80 5.76 5.01 9.43
CA MET A 80 5.36 4.25 10.60
C MET A 80 4.02 4.80 11.10
N VAL A 81 3.10 3.95 11.57
CA VAL A 81 1.76 4.40 12.02
C VAL A 81 1.86 5.48 13.10
N ALA A 82 2.88 5.40 13.96
CA ALA A 82 3.16 6.39 15.00
C ALA A 82 3.53 7.78 14.44
N GLN A 83 4.12 7.85 13.24
CA GLN A 83 4.49 9.11 12.60
C GLN A 83 3.31 9.78 11.90
N VAL A 84 2.20 9.06 11.69
CA VAL A 84 1.03 9.59 10.99
C VAL A 84 0.14 10.39 11.94
N THR A 85 0.06 10.00 13.22
CA THR A 85 -0.70 10.69 14.28
C THR A 85 -0.43 10.07 15.66
N ASP A 86 -0.50 10.87 16.73
CA ASP A 86 -0.41 10.43 18.14
C ASP A 86 -1.64 9.64 18.64
N LEU A 87 -2.73 9.63 17.89
CA LEU A 87 -3.97 8.97 18.30
C LEU A 87 -3.94 7.46 18.00
N MET A 88 -3.76 6.65 19.04
CA MET A 88 -4.17 5.24 19.11
C MET A 88 -3.81 4.42 17.86
N THR A 89 -2.53 4.02 17.77
CA THR A 89 -1.95 3.09 16.77
C THR A 89 -2.90 1.97 16.34
N ARG A 90 -3.64 1.36 17.27
CA ARG A 90 -4.58 0.26 16.98
C ARG A 90 -5.84 0.69 16.22
N THR A 91 -6.43 1.85 16.52
CA THR A 91 -7.65 2.36 15.85
C THR A 91 -7.35 2.67 14.39
N ILE A 92 -6.22 3.35 14.16
CA ILE A 92 -5.75 3.71 12.83
C ILE A 92 -5.37 2.45 12.07
N GLN A 93 -4.58 1.55 12.65
CA GLN A 93 -4.21 0.30 11.99
C GLN A 93 -5.44 -0.52 11.57
N ARG A 94 -6.46 -0.64 12.43
CA ARG A 94 -7.74 -1.28 12.07
C ARG A 94 -8.40 -0.60 10.89
N LYS A 95 -8.33 0.74 10.82
CA LYS A 95 -8.89 1.49 9.70
C LYS A 95 -8.10 1.30 8.42
N ILE A 96 -6.77 1.27 8.48
CA ILE A 96 -5.89 0.94 7.36
C ILE A 96 -6.20 -0.45 6.81
N HIS A 97 -6.40 -1.44 7.69
CA HIS A 97 -6.78 -2.78 7.28
C HIS A 97 -8.18 -2.81 6.63
N LYS A 98 -9.14 -2.00 7.12
CA LYS A 98 -10.44 -1.82 6.46
C LYS A 98 -10.32 -1.18 5.07
N LEU A 99 -9.29 -0.39 4.82
CA LEU A 99 -8.93 0.13 3.48
C LEU A 99 -8.20 -0.92 2.61
N GLY A 100 -7.97 -2.13 3.13
CA GLY A 100 -7.28 -3.22 2.43
C GLY A 100 -5.77 -3.11 2.40
N LYS A 101 -5.19 -2.09 3.05
CA LYS A 101 -3.74 -1.85 3.09
C LYS A 101 -3.12 -2.57 4.28
N HIS A 102 -1.98 -3.19 4.05
CA HIS A 102 -1.28 -3.96 5.07
C HIS A 102 0.21 -3.70 5.02
N SER A 103 0.84 -3.72 6.20
CA SER A 103 2.29 -3.62 6.31
C SER A 103 2.94 -4.92 5.84
N ARG A 104 3.76 -4.83 4.80
CA ARG A 104 4.46 -5.95 4.15
C ARG A 104 5.94 -5.63 3.96
N ILE A 105 6.78 -6.65 3.89
CA ILE A 105 8.19 -6.46 3.55
C ILE A 105 8.27 -6.02 2.08
N ALA A 106 8.98 -4.91 1.84
CA ALA A 106 9.23 -4.42 0.50
C ALA A 106 10.22 -5.36 -0.21
N PRO A 107 9.93 -5.83 -1.43
CA PRO A 107 10.91 -6.57 -2.21
C PRO A 107 12.12 -5.68 -2.48
N LYS A 108 13.32 -6.25 -2.37
CA LYS A 108 14.55 -5.61 -2.83
C LYS A 108 14.67 -5.90 -4.33
N LYS A 109 14.81 -4.86 -5.13
CA LYS A 109 15.14 -4.96 -6.55
C LYS A 109 16.25 -3.95 -6.83
N PRO A 110 17.28 -4.31 -7.61
CA PRO A 110 18.25 -3.33 -8.06
C PRO A 110 17.52 -2.22 -8.81
N TYR A 111 17.93 -0.98 -8.56
CA TYR A 111 17.49 0.13 -9.39
C TYR A 111 18.15 -0.01 -10.76
N LEU A 112 17.35 -0.27 -11.79
CA LEU A 112 17.80 -0.23 -13.17
C LEU A 112 17.53 1.16 -13.73
N ARG A 113 18.53 1.76 -14.37
CA ARG A 113 18.30 2.99 -15.14
C ARG A 113 17.47 2.63 -16.38
N PRO A 114 16.71 3.57 -16.95
CA PRO A 114 15.92 3.30 -18.16
C PRO A 114 16.75 2.71 -19.31
N GLN A 115 18.00 3.15 -19.46
CA GLN A 115 18.92 2.63 -20.46
C GLN A 115 19.31 1.16 -20.20
N ASP A 116 19.71 0.83 -18.97
CA ASP A 116 20.05 -0.55 -18.59
C ASP A 116 18.84 -1.48 -18.81
N PHE A 117 17.63 -1.00 -18.49
CA PHE A 117 16.40 -1.74 -18.73
C PHE A 117 16.19 -2.03 -20.22
N GLN A 118 16.44 -1.05 -21.10
CA GLN A 118 16.34 -1.25 -22.54
C GLN A 118 17.39 -2.24 -23.06
N CYS A 119 18.64 -2.14 -22.61
CA CYS A 119 19.69 -3.09 -22.97
C CYS A 119 19.33 -4.52 -22.55
N CYS A 120 18.88 -4.72 -21.31
CA CYS A 120 18.42 -6.03 -20.84
C CYS A 120 17.23 -6.55 -21.65
N LEU A 121 16.28 -5.67 -22.01
CA LEU A 121 15.12 -6.05 -22.82
C LEU A 121 15.53 -6.45 -24.23
N ALA A 122 16.41 -5.68 -24.89
CA ALA A 122 16.93 -5.98 -26.22
C ALA A 122 17.71 -7.30 -26.22
N PHE A 123 18.56 -7.53 -25.22
CA PHE A 123 19.25 -8.80 -25.03
C PHE A 123 18.26 -9.96 -24.91
N ALA A 124 17.25 -9.84 -24.05
CA ALA A 124 16.22 -10.89 -23.87
C ALA A 124 15.40 -11.14 -25.15
N GLN A 125 15.13 -10.10 -25.94
CA GLN A 125 14.43 -10.22 -27.22
C GLN A 125 15.29 -10.93 -28.27
N ALA A 126 16.56 -10.53 -28.41
CA ALA A 126 17.50 -11.15 -29.35
C ALA A 126 17.73 -12.64 -29.06
N HIS A 127 17.68 -13.03 -27.79
CA HIS A 127 17.93 -14.40 -27.34
C HIS A 127 16.63 -15.17 -27.01
N ARG A 128 15.45 -14.62 -27.35
CA ARG A 128 14.14 -15.20 -27.02
C ARG A 128 13.94 -16.63 -27.58
N HIS A 129 14.56 -16.91 -28.73
CA HIS A 129 14.42 -18.18 -29.44
C HIS A 129 15.61 -19.13 -29.22
N TRP A 130 16.54 -18.78 -28.32
CA TRP A 130 17.69 -19.64 -28.04
C TRP A 130 17.26 -20.93 -27.36
N THR A 131 17.82 -22.03 -27.85
CA THR A 131 17.64 -23.37 -27.27
C THR A 131 18.65 -23.62 -26.16
N ILE A 132 18.46 -24.70 -25.40
CA ILE A 132 19.39 -25.12 -24.34
C ILE A 132 20.82 -25.28 -24.88
N ASN A 133 20.98 -25.82 -26.10
CA ASN A 133 22.28 -25.98 -26.74
C ASN A 133 22.97 -24.64 -27.02
N ASN A 134 22.21 -23.59 -27.35
CA ASN A 134 22.80 -22.27 -27.54
C ASN A 134 23.31 -21.68 -26.22
N TRP A 135 22.57 -21.88 -25.13
CA TRP A 135 23.01 -21.45 -23.79
C TRP A 135 24.18 -22.25 -23.24
N ALA A 136 24.35 -23.50 -23.66
CA ALA A 136 25.44 -24.38 -23.21
C ALA A 136 26.84 -23.84 -23.56
N TRP A 137 26.94 -23.01 -24.61
CA TRP A 137 28.20 -22.38 -25.02
C TRP A 137 28.49 -21.05 -24.28
N VAL A 138 27.55 -20.56 -23.48
CA VAL A 138 27.73 -19.30 -22.73
C VAL A 138 28.35 -19.59 -21.38
N VAL A 139 29.57 -19.07 -21.18
CA VAL A 139 30.23 -19.07 -19.88
C VAL A 139 29.90 -17.77 -19.15
N TRP A 140 29.36 -17.90 -17.94
CA TRP A 140 29.05 -16.75 -17.07
C TRP A 140 30.11 -16.64 -15.97
N THR A 141 30.60 -15.43 -15.75
CA THR A 141 31.47 -15.11 -14.62
C THR A 141 30.79 -14.07 -13.75
N ASP A 142 30.70 -14.31 -12.44
CA ASP A 142 30.30 -13.29 -11.47
C ASP A 142 31.38 -13.11 -10.40
N GLU A 143 31.41 -11.92 -9.81
CA GLU A 143 32.17 -11.64 -8.62
C GLU A 143 31.19 -11.44 -7.45
N SER A 144 31.34 -12.27 -6.42
CA SER A 144 30.50 -12.24 -5.24
C SER A 144 31.27 -11.76 -4.01
N ALA A 145 30.83 -10.65 -3.41
CA ALA A 145 31.42 -10.10 -2.19
C ALA A 145 30.65 -10.57 -0.93
N PHE A 146 31.30 -11.39 -0.09
CA PHE A 146 30.72 -11.85 1.18
C PHE A 146 31.00 -10.85 2.31
N LYS A 147 29.95 -10.35 2.96
CA LYS A 147 30.06 -9.45 4.12
C LYS A 147 29.48 -10.11 5.35
N LEU A 148 30.31 -10.39 6.36
CA LEU A 148 29.89 -10.96 7.65
C LEU A 148 29.35 -9.85 8.57
N GLY A 149 28.30 -10.14 9.34
CA GLY A 149 27.84 -9.29 10.47
C GLY A 149 26.85 -8.15 10.15
N LYS A 150 26.46 -7.89 8.90
CA LYS A 150 25.44 -6.87 8.61
C LYS A 150 24.02 -7.40 8.84
N LYS A 151 23.24 -6.75 9.72
CA LYS A 151 21.78 -6.98 9.82
C LYS A 151 21.12 -6.58 8.51
N VAL A 152 20.35 -7.50 7.92
CA VAL A 152 19.57 -7.22 6.71
C VAL A 152 18.46 -6.24 7.09
N ASN A 153 18.62 -4.96 6.74
CA ASN A 153 17.55 -3.97 6.89
C ASN A 153 16.34 -4.39 6.05
N ARG A 154 15.25 -4.75 6.73
CA ARG A 154 13.96 -5.11 6.12
C ARG A 154 13.05 -3.89 6.18
N VAL A 155 12.91 -3.19 5.05
CA VAL A 155 11.98 -2.07 4.93
C VAL A 155 10.56 -2.61 4.80
N ARG A 156 9.63 -2.08 5.60
CA ARG A 156 8.20 -2.38 5.50
C ARG A 156 7.49 -1.27 4.74
N VAL A 157 6.51 -1.66 3.93
CA VAL A 157 5.65 -0.74 3.17
C VAL A 157 4.18 -1.12 3.36
N TRP A 158 3.33 -0.11 3.43
CA TRP A 158 1.87 -0.28 3.33
C TRP A 158 1.49 -0.48 1.87
N ARG A 159 0.82 -1.60 1.58
CA ARG A 159 0.33 -1.92 0.23
C ARG A 159 -0.91 -2.80 0.27
N THR A 160 -1.64 -2.85 -0.83
CA THR A 160 -2.71 -3.85 -1.01
C THR A 160 -2.11 -5.19 -1.48
N PRO A 161 -2.79 -6.34 -1.25
CA PRO A 161 -2.25 -7.66 -1.62
C PRO A 161 -1.94 -7.83 -3.11
N ARG A 162 -2.70 -7.18 -3.98
CA ARG A 162 -2.60 -7.27 -5.45
C ARG A 162 -1.79 -6.13 -6.06
N GLU A 163 -1.15 -5.30 -5.25
CA GLU A 163 -0.43 -4.14 -5.77
C GLU A 163 0.83 -4.56 -6.54
N PRO A 164 1.06 -4.06 -7.78
CA PRO A 164 2.26 -4.36 -8.54
C PRO A 164 3.54 -3.97 -7.78
N ARG A 165 4.57 -4.82 -7.85
CA ARG A 165 5.90 -4.57 -7.27
C ARG A 165 6.69 -3.56 -8.10
N ARG A 166 6.17 -2.33 -8.17
CA ARG A 166 6.75 -1.14 -8.83
C ARG A 166 7.11 -0.10 -7.76
N GLN A 167 7.97 0.87 -8.09
CA GLN A 167 8.20 1.99 -7.18
C GLN A 167 6.87 2.70 -6.86
N PRO A 168 6.64 3.15 -5.61
CA PRO A 168 7.53 3.16 -4.43
C PRO A 168 7.38 1.93 -3.50
N SER A 169 6.70 0.86 -3.92
CA SER A 169 6.51 -0.37 -3.11
C SER A 169 7.76 -1.25 -2.97
N ILE A 170 8.86 -0.87 -3.62
CA ILE A 170 10.16 -1.54 -3.61
C ILE A 170 11.04 -0.87 -2.54
N GLY A 171 11.80 -1.65 -1.78
CA GLY A 171 12.78 -1.13 -0.81
C GLY A 171 14.01 -0.59 -1.54
N PRO A 172 14.77 0.37 -0.97
CA PRO A 172 16.03 0.78 -1.58
C PRO A 172 16.92 -0.46 -1.76
N SER A 173 17.39 -0.71 -2.99
CA SER A 173 18.58 -1.51 -3.19
C SER A 173 19.74 -0.70 -2.64
N SER A 174 20.60 -1.31 -1.81
CA SER A 174 21.86 -0.66 -1.43
C SER A 174 22.58 -0.29 -2.73
N PRO A 175 22.85 0.99 -3.01
CA PRO A 175 23.94 1.32 -3.90
C PRO A 175 25.18 0.68 -3.26
N HIS A 176 26.07 0.14 -4.08
CA HIS A 176 27.39 -0.24 -3.59
C HIS A 176 28.01 1.00 -2.92
N ASP A 177 28.30 0.91 -1.62
CA ASP A 177 29.09 1.91 -0.89
C ASP A 177 30.37 2.17 -1.70
N GLY A 178 30.66 3.43 -1.98
CA GLY A 178 31.79 3.87 -2.79
C GLY A 178 33.14 3.37 -2.25
N SER A 179 33.62 2.24 -2.78
CA SER A 179 35.02 1.83 -2.69
C SER A 179 35.74 2.27 -3.95
N THR A 180 36.55 3.31 -3.78
CA THR A 180 37.74 3.70 -4.55
C THR A 180 38.22 2.65 -5.55
N SER A 181 38.15 2.97 -6.85
CA SER A 181 38.94 2.30 -7.88
C SER A 181 40.42 2.62 -7.64
N LEU A 182 41.22 1.61 -7.30
CA LEU A 182 42.67 1.68 -7.44
C LEU A 182 43.07 1.27 -8.88
N PRO A 183 44.15 1.83 -9.42
CA PRO A 183 44.48 1.75 -10.84
C PRO A 183 44.90 0.33 -11.25
N THR A 184 44.40 -0.11 -12.40
CA THR A 184 44.77 -1.37 -13.06
C THR A 184 46.23 -1.30 -13.51
N GLY A 185 47.12 -2.02 -12.82
CA GLY A 185 48.42 -2.45 -13.34
C GLY A 185 48.31 -3.91 -13.80
N PRO A 186 49.05 -4.35 -14.84
CA PRO A 186 48.94 -5.72 -15.33
C PRO A 186 49.74 -6.65 -14.42
N ALA A 187 49.11 -7.71 -13.91
CA ALA A 187 49.83 -8.79 -13.24
C ALA A 187 49.56 -10.11 -13.98
N SER A 188 50.55 -10.47 -14.80
CA SER A 188 50.76 -11.82 -15.33
C SER A 188 50.84 -12.82 -14.18
N VAL A 189 50.16 -13.97 -14.33
CA VAL A 189 50.50 -15.20 -13.61
C VAL A 189 50.76 -16.28 -14.64
N HIS A 190 52.01 -16.76 -14.65
CA HIS A 190 52.43 -17.95 -15.38
C HIS A 190 52.03 -19.21 -14.61
N SER A 191 51.64 -20.27 -15.31
CA SER A 191 51.85 -21.63 -14.85
C SER A 191 52.21 -22.55 -16.01
N LEU A 192 53.12 -23.47 -15.70
CA LEU A 192 53.74 -24.48 -16.55
C LEU A 192 52.71 -25.48 -17.07
N ASP A 193 52.56 -25.57 -18.40
CA ASP A 193 52.88 -26.75 -19.20
C ASP A 193 52.59 -26.44 -20.67
N GLY A 194 53.52 -26.82 -21.54
CA GLY A 194 53.68 -26.27 -22.87
C GLY A 194 52.62 -26.67 -23.90
N ALA A 195 52.04 -25.65 -24.54
CA ALA A 195 51.79 -25.60 -25.98
C ALA A 195 51.92 -24.13 -26.43
N GLY A 196 52.67 -23.88 -27.50
CA GLY A 196 53.06 -22.56 -28.02
C GLY A 196 51.91 -21.71 -28.59
N PRO A 197 52.23 -20.49 -29.05
CA PRO A 197 51.35 -19.33 -29.00
C PRO A 197 50.37 -19.30 -30.18
N LEU A 198 49.10 -19.03 -29.89
CA LEU A 198 48.14 -18.56 -30.87
C LEU A 198 47.45 -17.33 -30.29
N ASP A 199 47.91 -16.18 -30.80
CA ASP A 199 47.18 -14.93 -31.03
C ASP A 199 46.24 -14.39 -29.94
N SER A 200 46.65 -13.22 -29.44
CA SER A 200 45.81 -12.09 -29.02
C SER A 200 44.29 -12.37 -28.98
N TRP A 201 43.73 -12.37 -27.77
CA TRP A 201 42.29 -12.19 -27.62
C TRP A 201 41.92 -10.76 -28.03
N SER A 202 41.57 -10.61 -29.30
CA SER A 202 40.81 -9.47 -29.79
C SER A 202 39.37 -9.62 -29.28
N PRO A 203 38.74 -8.56 -28.75
CA PRO A 203 37.30 -8.55 -28.58
C PRO A 203 36.65 -8.85 -29.94
N PRO A 204 35.50 -9.55 -30.00
CA PRO A 204 34.77 -9.65 -31.25
C PRO A 204 34.50 -8.22 -31.76
N HIS A 205 35.12 -7.89 -32.90
CA HIS A 205 34.87 -6.66 -33.63
C HIS A 205 33.37 -6.52 -33.93
N PRO A 206 32.90 -5.27 -34.02
CA PRO A 206 31.50 -4.92 -33.88
C PRO A 206 30.67 -5.51 -35.02
N PHE A 207 29.53 -6.08 -34.69
CA PHE A 207 28.49 -6.34 -35.68
C PHE A 207 28.05 -4.98 -36.23
N ASP A 208 28.28 -4.81 -37.52
CA ASP A 208 27.95 -3.62 -38.29
C ASP A 208 26.42 -3.41 -38.28
N GLY A 209 25.99 -2.17 -38.09
CA GLY A 209 24.60 -1.75 -38.28
C GLY A 209 23.70 -1.76 -37.02
N GLY A 210 23.86 -0.73 -36.18
CA GLY A 210 22.84 -0.41 -35.17
C GLY A 210 23.32 0.51 -34.06
N GLN A 211 23.75 1.73 -34.41
CA GLN A 211 24.02 2.79 -33.44
C GLN A 211 22.84 2.95 -32.47
N CYS A 212 23.11 2.77 -31.17
CA CYS A 212 22.29 3.41 -30.15
C CYS A 212 22.44 4.92 -30.34
N PRO A 213 21.36 5.69 -30.52
CA PRO A 213 21.50 7.13 -30.71
C PRO A 213 22.04 7.74 -29.42
N HIS A 214 23.27 8.25 -29.50
CA HIS A 214 23.79 9.22 -28.55
C HIS A 214 22.89 10.47 -28.63
N PRO A 215 22.29 10.94 -27.53
CA PRO A 215 21.70 12.27 -27.53
C PRO A 215 22.86 13.27 -27.47
N HIS A 216 23.18 13.85 -28.62
CA HIS A 216 23.82 15.16 -28.67
C HIS A 216 22.99 16.11 -27.81
N SER A 217 23.65 16.72 -26.83
CA SER A 217 23.14 17.85 -26.07
C SER A 217 23.08 19.08 -26.98
N PRO A 218 21.94 19.77 -27.07
CA PRO A 218 21.95 21.20 -27.28
C PRO A 218 21.55 21.88 -25.98
N SER A 219 22.43 22.77 -25.52
CA SER A 219 22.14 23.82 -24.54
C SER A 219 20.70 24.30 -24.62
N LYS A 220 19.91 23.99 -23.59
CA LYS A 220 18.73 24.77 -23.20
C LYS A 220 18.85 25.10 -21.73
N ARG A 221 19.26 26.35 -21.48
CA ARG A 221 19.04 27.09 -20.25
C ARG A 221 17.54 27.03 -19.95
N ILE A 222 17.13 26.17 -19.01
CA ILE A 222 15.79 26.19 -18.43
C ILE A 222 15.96 26.75 -17.01
N LEU A 223 15.33 27.90 -16.82
CA LEU A 223 15.15 28.56 -15.53
C LEU A 223 14.66 27.55 -14.49
N VAL A 224 15.31 27.52 -13.34
CA VAL A 224 14.86 26.81 -12.13
C VAL A 224 13.52 27.44 -11.72
N SER A 225 12.42 26.85 -12.14
CA SER A 225 11.13 27.05 -11.49
C SER A 225 11.04 26.06 -10.33
N SER A 226 11.11 26.62 -9.12
CA SER A 226 10.90 25.99 -7.82
C SER A 226 9.86 24.86 -7.87
N ALA A 227 10.34 23.61 -7.94
CA ALA A 227 9.55 22.45 -7.59
C ALA A 227 9.39 22.49 -6.07
N ARG A 228 8.18 22.83 -5.62
CA ARG A 228 7.85 22.87 -4.19
C ARG A 228 8.15 21.52 -3.55
N ASP A 229 8.99 21.58 -2.54
CA ASP A 229 9.47 20.45 -1.76
C ASP A 229 8.29 19.59 -1.25
N PRO A 230 8.22 18.29 -1.59
CA PRO A 230 7.15 17.40 -1.11
C PRO A 230 7.15 17.25 0.41
N GLU A 231 8.29 17.46 1.09
CA GLU A 231 8.35 17.49 2.55
C GLU A 231 7.66 18.74 3.12
N ALA A 232 7.74 19.88 2.42
CA ALA A 232 7.03 21.11 2.80
C ALA A 232 5.50 20.99 2.64
N GLN A 233 5.02 20.22 1.64
CA GLN A 233 3.59 19.92 1.51
C GLN A 233 3.07 18.98 2.61
N LEU A 234 3.90 18.03 3.04
CA LEU A 234 3.60 17.13 4.14
C LEU A 234 3.54 17.90 5.47
N ALA A 235 4.53 18.76 5.73
CA ALA A 235 4.57 19.64 6.90
C ALA A 235 3.37 20.60 6.94
N GLY A 236 3.01 21.22 5.80
CA GLY A 236 1.85 22.10 5.72
C GLY A 236 0.50 21.39 5.88
N SER A 237 0.42 20.09 5.57
CA SER A 237 -0.79 19.28 5.80
C SER A 237 -0.90 18.86 7.28
N LEU A 238 0.22 18.50 7.91
CA LEU A 238 0.29 18.17 9.34
C LEU A 238 -0.03 19.38 10.22
N ALA A 239 0.55 20.55 9.94
CA ALA A 239 0.27 21.79 10.68
C ALA A 239 -1.21 22.21 10.61
N ARG A 240 -1.89 21.89 9.50
CA ARG A 240 -3.31 22.20 9.29
C ARG A 240 -4.23 21.26 10.08
N LEU A 241 -3.86 19.98 10.19
CA LEU A 241 -4.55 19.01 11.04
C LEU A 241 -4.37 19.36 12.52
N GLU A 242 -3.19 19.85 12.89
CA GLU A 242 -2.87 20.22 14.27
C GLU A 242 -3.56 21.53 14.70
N SER A 243 -3.72 22.51 13.78
CA SER A 243 -4.56 23.69 14.03
C SER A 243 -6.03 23.35 14.21
N HIS A 244 -6.57 22.41 13.41
CA HIS A 244 -7.95 21.95 13.56
C HIS A 244 -8.15 21.21 14.88
N ARG A 245 -7.14 20.46 15.37
CA ARG A 245 -7.14 19.84 16.69
C ARG A 245 -7.22 20.87 17.82
N LYS A 246 -6.37 21.90 17.80
CA LYS A 246 -6.38 22.97 18.82
C LYS A 246 -7.70 23.73 18.87
N HIS A 247 -8.34 23.94 17.72
CA HIS A 247 -9.64 24.61 17.67
C HIS A 247 -10.78 23.76 18.26
N MET A 248 -10.69 22.43 18.15
CA MET A 248 -11.65 21.52 18.78
C MET A 248 -11.42 21.41 20.29
N GLU A 249 -10.17 21.38 20.75
CA GLU A 249 -9.83 21.35 22.18
C GLU A 249 -10.24 22.65 22.90
N ASN A 250 -10.11 23.81 22.27
CA ASN A 250 -10.54 25.08 22.87
C ASN A 250 -12.08 25.25 22.95
N ASN A 251 -12.84 24.57 22.10
CA ASN A 251 -14.30 24.61 22.14
C ASN A 251 -14.87 23.70 23.25
N ASP A 252 -14.15 22.64 23.65
CA ASP A 252 -14.55 21.79 24.77
C ASP A 252 -14.25 22.42 26.15
N GLU A 253 -13.37 23.43 26.21
CA GLU A 253 -13.03 24.17 27.44
C GLU A 253 -13.94 25.39 27.68
N SER A 254 -14.73 25.81 26.68
CA SER A 254 -15.63 26.98 26.76
C SER A 254 -17.05 26.64 27.22
N ASP A 255 -17.37 25.35 27.38
CA ASP A 255 -18.67 24.81 27.79
C ASP A 255 -18.64 24.16 29.20
N LYS A 256 -17.66 24.54 30.05
CA LYS A 256 -17.60 24.18 31.48
C LYS A 256 -17.86 25.36 32.39
#